data_AF-A0A1F6D5M3-F1
#
_entry.id   AF-A0A1F6D5M3-F1
#
_cell.length_a   1.000
_cell.length_b   1.000
_cell.length_c   1.000
_cell.angle_alpha   90.00
_cell.angle_beta   90.00
_cell.angle_gamma   90.00
#
_symmetry.space_group_name_H-M   'P 1'
#
loop_
_entity.id
_entity.type
_entity.pdbx_description
1 polymer ?
#
loop_
_entity_poly.entity_id
_entity_poly.type
_entity_poly.pdbx_seq_one_letter_code
_entity_poly.pdbx_strand_id
1 'polypeptide(L)'
;MTMIYRPLFDRAGPDKVVRAGVIGAGHYATAIVTQSRAIPRLRAQAVADVDVEAGRRAFLSAGFADGDIAVCEGRADALRALEQGRRVVVGDALALMDLPLDVIVEATGVPEAGARHALEAIRHGKHVAMVNKETDVVVGPILKRLADCAGVVYTAVDGDQHGLLMGLVAWARELGLEVLSGGKFRNAEVVFDPASGTASQGRQTLTLEPAAAKALGAIPPGGVARAVAARRDLLGGMARIANSDVGELAIAANATGLMPDAEDLHCPVLRALEIPEALCIEAEGGILAQRGAIEGVTCLRHPLDVGLGGGVFIVVACENDYSRRILTTKGLVPNRRGTAALVYRPYHLCGVETPMSILCAGLLGVPTGATELLPRVDVVAQATEDLLAGEKVGGDDSPRLKALMRPAQSVRVGAPLPLQMAGGNVLTRHVPAGAVLTVDAVAAPADSVLWSLRAQQDAHFLTQPIS
;
A
#
# COMPACT_ATOMS: atom_id res chain seq x y z
N MET A 1 11.54 -9.25 -16.73
CA MET A 1 10.34 -8.59 -17.26
C MET A 1 10.80 -7.60 -18.32
N THR A 2 10.46 -7.81 -19.59
CA THR A 2 10.86 -6.87 -20.65
C THR A 2 9.98 -5.63 -20.53
N MET A 3 10.52 -4.57 -19.96
CA MET A 3 9.78 -3.34 -19.71
C MET A 3 9.70 -2.53 -21.01
N ILE A 4 8.53 -2.49 -21.65
CA ILE A 4 8.27 -1.74 -22.89
C ILE A 4 8.16 -0.22 -22.68
N TYR A 5 8.60 0.30 -21.52
CA TYR A 5 8.46 1.70 -21.14
C TYR A 5 9.12 2.66 -22.12
N ARG A 6 10.31 2.33 -22.63
CA ARG A 6 11.03 3.21 -23.58
C ARG A 6 10.18 3.46 -24.85
N PRO A 7 9.78 2.42 -25.62
CA PRO A 7 8.86 2.60 -26.74
C PRO A 7 7.53 3.29 -26.39
N LEU A 8 6.95 3.02 -25.22
CA LEU A 8 5.69 3.65 -24.82
C LEU A 8 5.87 5.15 -24.58
N PHE A 9 6.87 5.53 -23.78
CA PHE A 9 7.15 6.93 -23.46
C PHE A 9 7.54 7.73 -24.71
N ASP A 10 8.25 7.13 -25.66
CA ASP A 10 8.64 7.80 -26.91
C ASP A 10 7.41 8.25 -27.75
N ARG A 11 6.23 7.64 -27.56
CA ARG A 11 4.97 8.09 -28.19
C ARG A 11 4.53 9.49 -27.78
N ALA A 12 4.94 9.95 -26.59
CA ALA A 12 4.62 11.28 -26.09
C ALA A 12 5.55 12.38 -26.66
N GLY A 13 6.46 12.00 -27.57
CA GLY A 13 7.52 12.86 -28.11
C GLY A 13 8.79 12.81 -27.25
N PRO A 14 9.99 12.86 -27.87
CA PRO A 14 11.26 12.71 -27.16
C PRO A 14 11.54 13.88 -26.19
N ASP A 15 10.98 15.05 -26.46
CA ASP A 15 11.25 16.28 -25.70
C ASP A 15 10.25 16.55 -24.55
N LYS A 16 9.18 15.75 -24.44
CA LYS A 16 8.20 15.92 -23.36
C LYS A 16 8.80 15.50 -22.02
N VAL A 17 8.91 16.47 -21.11
CA VAL A 17 9.38 16.32 -19.73
C VAL A 17 8.20 16.53 -18.78
N VAL A 18 7.96 15.55 -17.90
CA VAL A 18 6.95 15.64 -16.85
C VAL A 18 7.48 16.48 -15.69
N ARG A 19 6.72 17.47 -15.25
CA ARG A 19 6.99 18.32 -14.10
C ARG A 19 6.13 17.88 -12.93
N ALA A 20 6.75 17.48 -11.82
CA ALA A 20 6.06 17.01 -10.64
C ALA A 20 6.22 17.97 -9.47
N GLY A 21 5.15 18.15 -8.70
CA GLY A 21 5.16 18.70 -7.36
C GLY A 21 5.00 17.58 -6.34
N VAL A 22 5.78 17.59 -5.27
CA VAL A 22 5.74 16.57 -4.21
C VAL A 22 5.27 17.20 -2.92
N ILE A 23 4.19 16.68 -2.34
CA ILE A 23 3.62 17.16 -1.08
C ILE A 23 4.00 16.19 0.02
N GLY A 24 4.66 16.71 1.06
CA GLY A 24 5.40 15.95 2.07
C GLY A 24 6.88 15.81 1.69
N ALA A 25 7.76 15.88 2.69
CA ALA A 25 9.22 15.79 2.56
C ALA A 25 9.83 14.69 3.45
N GLY A 26 9.04 13.67 3.81
CA GLY A 26 9.52 12.47 4.49
C GLY A 26 10.48 11.62 3.64
N HIS A 27 10.94 10.49 4.17
CA HIS A 27 11.90 9.61 3.49
C HIS A 27 11.42 9.14 2.11
N TYR A 28 10.12 8.83 1.98
CA TYR A 28 9.52 8.40 0.73
C TYR A 28 9.59 9.49 -0.34
N ALA A 29 9.05 10.67 -0.04
CA ALA A 29 9.05 11.82 -0.92
C ALA A 29 10.47 12.28 -1.29
N THR A 30 11.39 12.25 -0.32
CA THR A 30 12.80 12.56 -0.56
C THR A 30 13.41 11.62 -1.58
N ALA A 31 13.08 10.31 -1.55
CA ALA A 31 13.55 9.35 -2.55
C ALA A 31 13.02 9.67 -3.96
N ILE A 32 11.80 10.20 -4.09
CA ILE A 32 11.25 10.65 -5.39
C ILE A 32 12.06 11.84 -5.90
N VAL A 33 12.29 12.85 -5.04
CA VAL A 33 13.04 14.05 -5.40
C VAL A 33 14.46 13.71 -5.82
N THR A 34 15.17 12.88 -5.04
CA THR A 34 16.54 12.45 -5.35
C THR A 34 16.63 11.64 -6.64
N GLN A 35 15.73 10.66 -6.82
CA GLN A 35 15.72 9.80 -7.99
C GLN A 35 15.37 10.56 -9.27
N SER A 36 14.48 11.57 -9.18
CA SER A 36 14.07 12.37 -10.33
C SER A 36 15.24 13.02 -11.07
N ARG A 37 16.33 13.36 -10.37
CA ARG A 37 17.52 13.99 -10.96
C ARG A 37 18.20 13.11 -12.00
N ALA A 38 18.14 11.79 -11.83
CA ALA A 38 18.74 10.83 -12.76
C ALA A 38 17.81 10.47 -13.94
N ILE A 39 16.58 11.00 -13.98
CA ILE A 39 15.56 10.63 -14.96
C ILE A 39 15.38 11.77 -15.96
N PRO A 40 15.86 11.62 -17.22
CA PRO A 40 15.86 12.74 -18.17
C PRO A 40 14.50 13.39 -18.40
N ARG A 41 13.43 12.59 -18.36
CA ARG A 41 12.04 13.00 -18.68
C ARG A 41 11.19 13.37 -17.46
N LEU A 42 11.78 13.47 -16.27
CA LEU A 42 11.10 13.86 -15.04
C LEU A 42 11.83 15.03 -14.37
N ARG A 43 11.06 15.98 -13.84
CA ARG A 43 11.54 17.07 -12.99
C ARG A 43 10.62 17.18 -11.77
N ALA A 44 11.02 16.60 -10.64
CA ALA A 44 10.41 16.93 -9.35
C ALA A 44 11.01 18.27 -8.91
N GLN A 45 10.32 19.37 -9.20
CA GLN A 45 10.88 20.72 -9.15
C GLN A 45 10.21 21.61 -8.10
N ALA A 46 9.15 21.12 -7.46
CA ALA A 46 8.49 21.78 -6.35
C ALA A 46 8.23 20.79 -5.22
N VAL A 47 8.49 21.20 -3.99
CA VAL A 47 8.15 20.45 -2.77
C VAL A 47 7.28 21.34 -1.89
N ALA A 48 6.22 20.78 -1.33
CA ALA A 48 5.45 21.43 -0.29
C ALA A 48 5.55 20.62 1.00
N ASP A 49 5.92 21.27 2.10
CA ASP A 49 5.89 20.67 3.43
C ASP A 49 5.68 21.78 4.47
N VAL A 50 4.95 21.46 5.53
CA VAL A 50 4.73 22.38 6.65
C VAL A 50 6.05 22.75 7.35
N ASP A 51 7.04 21.85 7.34
CA ASP A 51 8.45 22.14 7.61
C ASP A 51 9.18 22.44 6.29
N VAL A 52 9.26 23.71 5.92
CA VAL A 52 9.96 24.15 4.70
C VAL A 52 11.45 23.76 4.70
N GLU A 53 12.08 23.60 5.86
CA GLU A 53 13.45 23.11 5.91
C GLU A 53 13.54 21.62 5.57
N ALA A 54 12.50 20.82 5.82
CA ALA A 54 12.44 19.45 5.32
C ALA A 54 12.41 19.40 3.79
N GLY A 55 11.58 20.25 3.17
CA GLY A 55 11.54 20.38 1.71
C GLY A 55 12.88 20.84 1.11
N ARG A 56 13.54 21.81 1.76
CA ARG A 56 14.89 22.25 1.37
C ARG A 56 15.91 21.13 1.52
N ARG A 57 15.90 20.38 2.63
CA ARG A 57 16.76 19.21 2.85
C ARG A 57 16.59 18.15 1.76
N ALA A 58 15.36 17.90 1.30
CA ALA A 58 15.11 16.93 0.22
C ALA A 58 15.86 17.31 -1.09
N PHE A 59 15.83 18.59 -1.48
CA PHE A 59 16.59 19.06 -2.64
C PHE A 59 18.11 19.05 -2.43
N LEU A 60 18.58 19.39 -1.22
CA LEU A 60 20.01 19.26 -0.89
C LEU A 60 20.48 17.81 -0.94
N SER A 61 19.68 16.86 -0.44
CA SER A 61 19.95 15.41 -0.57
C SER A 61 19.94 14.92 -2.02
N ALA A 62 19.13 15.54 -2.89
CA ALA A 62 19.19 15.30 -4.33
C ALA A 62 20.46 15.88 -4.98
N GLY A 63 21.25 16.64 -4.25
CA GLY A 63 22.51 17.25 -4.66
C GLY A 63 22.34 18.53 -5.48
N PHE A 64 21.24 19.27 -5.26
CA PHE A 64 21.10 20.64 -5.74
C PHE A 64 21.88 21.61 -4.85
N ALA A 65 22.44 22.64 -5.47
CA ALA A 65 23.12 23.70 -4.73
C ALA A 65 22.10 24.56 -3.99
N ASP A 66 22.47 25.11 -2.84
CA ASP A 66 21.55 25.91 -2.03
C ASP A 66 20.99 27.13 -2.78
N GLY A 67 21.82 27.80 -3.59
CA GLY A 67 21.39 28.93 -4.43
C GLY A 67 20.34 28.56 -5.49
N ASP A 68 20.24 27.29 -5.87
CA ASP A 68 19.25 26.79 -6.82
C ASP A 68 17.88 26.52 -6.16
N ILE A 69 17.79 26.60 -4.82
CA ILE A 69 16.57 26.33 -4.06
C ILE A 69 15.97 27.67 -3.62
N ALA A 70 14.67 27.84 -3.82
CA ALA A 70 13.91 28.99 -3.38
C ALA A 70 12.84 28.53 -2.39
N VAL A 71 12.92 29.01 -1.15
CA VAL A 71 11.81 28.92 -0.20
C VAL A 71 10.88 30.09 -0.48
N CYS A 72 9.61 29.78 -0.75
CA CYS A 72 8.60 30.71 -1.22
C CYS A 72 7.44 30.78 -0.23
N GLU A 73 6.88 31.97 -0.04
CA GLU A 73 5.75 32.22 0.86
C GLU A 73 4.41 31.86 0.22
N GLY A 74 4.32 31.81 -1.11
CA GLY A 74 3.10 31.42 -1.79
C GLY A 74 3.26 31.15 -3.27
N ARG A 75 2.15 31.26 -4.00
CA ARG A 75 2.10 30.91 -5.42
C ARG A 75 2.91 31.86 -6.30
N ALA A 76 2.81 33.17 -6.07
CA ALA A 76 3.33 34.16 -7.00
C ALA A 76 4.86 34.18 -7.06
N ASP A 77 5.53 34.06 -5.92
CA ASP A 77 6.98 33.95 -5.83
C ASP A 77 7.49 32.55 -6.20
N ALA A 78 6.74 31.49 -5.89
CA ALA A 78 7.00 30.15 -6.40
C ALA A 78 7.05 30.11 -7.94
N LEU A 79 6.07 30.73 -8.61
CA LEU A 79 6.04 30.79 -10.07
C LEU A 79 7.27 31.51 -10.63
N ARG A 80 7.63 32.68 -10.08
CA ARG A 80 8.83 33.42 -10.50
C ARG A 80 10.11 32.61 -10.31
N ALA A 81 10.23 31.88 -9.20
CA ALA A 81 11.39 31.03 -8.94
C ALA A 81 11.49 29.86 -9.95
N LEU A 82 10.36 29.22 -10.30
CA LEU A 82 10.34 28.18 -11.34
C LEU A 82 10.74 28.73 -12.71
N GLU A 83 10.27 29.92 -13.09
CA GLU A 83 10.64 30.59 -14.35
C GLU A 83 12.14 30.89 -14.42
N GLN A 84 12.78 31.10 -13.28
CA GLN A 84 14.24 31.27 -13.14
C GLN A 84 15.00 29.93 -13.12
N GLY A 85 14.33 28.79 -13.26
CA GLY A 85 14.94 27.46 -13.22
C GLY A 85 15.31 26.97 -11.81
N ARG A 86 14.81 27.63 -10.76
CA ARG A 86 15.03 27.25 -9.36
C ARG A 86 14.06 26.16 -8.93
N ARG A 87 14.44 25.44 -7.88
CA ARG A 87 13.61 24.42 -7.21
C ARG A 87 12.82 25.14 -6.13
N VAL A 88 11.53 24.89 -6.06
CA VAL A 88 10.63 25.63 -5.17
C VAL A 88 10.30 24.79 -3.95
N VAL A 89 10.36 25.42 -2.78
CA VAL A 89 9.80 24.90 -1.54
C VAL A 89 8.74 25.87 -1.04
N VAL A 90 7.54 25.38 -0.71
CA VAL A 90 6.46 26.19 -0.13
C VAL A 90 5.92 25.53 1.14
N GLY A 91 5.41 26.35 2.07
CA GLY A 91 4.77 25.85 3.30
C GLY A 91 3.32 25.37 3.09
N ASP A 92 2.61 25.96 2.12
CA ASP A 92 1.24 25.59 1.77
C ASP A 92 1.22 24.77 0.47
N ALA A 93 0.77 23.53 0.57
CA ALA A 93 0.66 22.60 -0.55
C ALA A 93 -0.30 23.08 -1.65
N LEU A 94 -1.32 23.88 -1.31
CA LEU A 94 -2.26 24.41 -2.30
C LEU A 94 -1.59 25.41 -3.25
N ALA A 95 -0.48 26.03 -2.85
CA ALA A 95 0.29 26.91 -3.72
C ALA A 95 0.85 26.17 -4.95
N LEU A 96 0.96 24.83 -4.92
CA LEU A 96 1.42 24.03 -6.05
C LEU A 96 0.38 23.88 -7.16
N MET A 97 -0.92 24.00 -6.86
CA MET A 97 -2.00 23.54 -7.74
C MET A 97 -2.05 24.29 -9.07
N ASP A 98 -1.67 25.57 -9.09
CA ASP A 98 -1.57 26.33 -10.32
C ASP A 98 -0.19 26.91 -10.63
N LEU A 99 0.82 26.17 -10.19
CA LEU A 99 2.13 26.13 -10.85
C LEU A 99 2.06 25.29 -12.15
N PRO A 100 3.01 25.48 -13.09
CA PRO A 100 3.08 24.73 -14.35
C PRO A 100 3.65 23.31 -14.14
N LEU A 101 2.96 22.53 -13.32
CA LEU A 101 3.21 21.13 -13.01
C LEU A 101 2.19 20.23 -13.73
N ASP A 102 2.57 18.99 -14.03
CA ASP A 102 1.70 18.00 -14.67
C ASP A 102 1.11 17.01 -13.65
N VAL A 103 1.89 16.66 -12.62
CA VAL A 103 1.55 15.64 -11.63
C VAL A 103 1.79 16.17 -10.21
N ILE A 104 0.84 15.93 -9.33
CA ILE A 104 0.99 16.10 -7.88
C ILE A 104 1.20 14.72 -7.25
N VAL A 105 2.29 14.59 -6.50
CA VAL A 105 2.56 13.43 -5.66
C VAL A 105 2.12 13.77 -4.24
N GLU A 106 1.17 13.03 -3.70
CA GLU A 106 0.68 13.22 -2.33
C GLU A 106 1.30 12.15 -1.42
N ALA A 107 2.20 12.57 -0.52
CA ALA A 107 3.00 11.68 0.33
C ALA A 107 3.08 12.18 1.79
N THR A 108 2.00 12.79 2.28
CA THR A 108 1.97 13.35 3.66
C THR A 108 1.73 12.29 4.73
N GLY A 109 1.03 11.20 4.39
CA GLY A 109 0.55 10.21 5.35
C GLY A 109 -0.56 10.74 6.27
N VAL A 110 -1.18 11.85 5.91
CA VAL A 110 -2.27 12.47 6.67
C VAL A 110 -3.56 12.37 5.85
N PRO A 111 -4.58 11.60 6.28
CA PRO A 111 -5.81 11.36 5.52
C PRO A 111 -6.54 12.63 5.08
N GLU A 112 -6.77 13.55 6.02
CA GLU A 112 -7.51 14.80 5.76
C GLU A 112 -6.78 15.70 4.76
N ALA A 113 -5.45 15.84 4.93
CA ALA A 113 -4.63 16.64 4.04
C ALA A 113 -4.58 16.02 2.64
N GLY A 114 -4.34 14.70 2.55
CA GLY A 114 -4.28 14.00 1.27
C GLY A 114 -5.59 14.04 0.49
N ALA A 115 -6.73 13.91 1.18
CA ALA A 115 -8.06 14.08 0.59
C ALA A 115 -8.23 15.46 -0.04
N ARG A 116 -7.84 16.53 0.67
CA ARG A 116 -7.88 17.91 0.17
C ARG A 116 -6.91 18.13 -0.99
N HIS A 117 -5.66 17.71 -0.86
CA HIS A 117 -4.63 17.88 -1.89
C HIS A 117 -5.02 17.19 -3.20
N ALA A 118 -5.48 15.94 -3.13
CA ALA A 118 -5.89 15.19 -4.31
C ALA A 118 -7.11 15.81 -4.99
N LEU A 119 -8.13 16.20 -4.22
CA LEU A 119 -9.32 16.86 -4.77
C LEU A 119 -8.97 18.16 -5.48
N GLU A 120 -8.13 19.00 -4.87
CA GLU A 120 -7.71 20.26 -5.48
C GLU A 120 -6.80 20.05 -6.70
N ALA A 121 -5.89 19.08 -6.67
CA ALA A 121 -5.09 18.70 -7.83
C ALA A 121 -5.97 18.30 -9.02
N ILE A 122 -6.97 17.45 -8.79
CA ILE A 122 -7.93 17.02 -9.82
C ILE A 122 -8.70 18.22 -10.39
N ARG A 123 -9.20 19.12 -9.52
CA ARG A 123 -9.92 20.34 -9.93
C ARG A 123 -9.09 21.28 -10.81
N HIS A 124 -7.77 21.29 -10.61
CA HIS A 124 -6.83 22.10 -11.39
C HIS A 124 -6.24 21.35 -12.59
N GLY A 125 -6.81 20.19 -12.95
CA GLY A 125 -6.40 19.42 -14.12
C GLY A 125 -5.01 18.78 -13.96
N LYS A 126 -4.59 18.50 -12.72
CA LYS A 126 -3.33 17.80 -12.43
C LYS A 126 -3.60 16.31 -12.23
N HIS A 127 -2.67 15.48 -12.70
CA HIS A 127 -2.67 14.07 -12.32
C HIS A 127 -2.25 13.92 -10.85
N VAL A 128 -2.69 12.84 -10.21
CA VAL A 128 -2.39 12.52 -8.81
C VAL A 128 -1.69 11.16 -8.73
N ALA A 129 -0.47 11.17 -8.23
CA ALA A 129 0.25 9.98 -7.78
C ALA A 129 0.07 9.88 -6.26
N MET A 130 -0.78 8.96 -5.81
CA MET A 130 -1.15 8.80 -4.41
C MET A 130 -0.18 7.84 -3.71
N VAL A 131 0.69 8.37 -2.86
CA VAL A 131 1.55 7.60 -1.95
C VAL A 131 0.89 7.43 -0.58
N ASN A 132 0.07 8.40 -0.18
CA ASN A 132 -0.65 8.40 1.09
C ASN A 132 -1.78 7.36 1.10
N LYS A 133 -1.39 6.15 1.49
CA LYS A 133 -2.29 5.01 1.66
C LYS A 133 -3.40 5.28 2.67
N GLU A 134 -3.15 6.10 3.69
CA GLU A 134 -4.14 6.40 4.71
C GLU A 134 -5.33 7.20 4.13
N THR A 135 -5.08 8.02 3.10
CA THR A 135 -6.13 8.65 2.29
C THR A 135 -6.78 7.65 1.34
N ASP A 136 -5.95 6.90 0.58
CA ASP A 136 -6.40 6.05 -0.51
C ASP A 136 -7.34 4.94 -0.03
N VAL A 137 -7.06 4.36 1.15
CA VAL A 137 -7.88 3.29 1.74
C VAL A 137 -9.30 3.75 2.10
N VAL A 138 -9.52 5.05 2.32
CA VAL A 138 -10.84 5.59 2.69
C VAL A 138 -11.59 6.15 1.49
N VAL A 139 -10.92 6.99 0.69
CA VAL A 139 -11.56 7.81 -0.36
C VAL A 139 -10.91 7.66 -1.74
N GLY A 140 -9.99 6.71 -1.90
CA GLY A 140 -9.38 6.39 -3.19
C GLY A 140 -10.39 6.14 -4.31
N PRO A 141 -11.42 5.28 -4.12
CA PRO A 141 -12.43 5.02 -5.15
C PRO A 141 -13.15 6.27 -5.67
N ILE A 142 -13.58 7.17 -4.78
CA ILE A 142 -14.24 8.41 -5.21
C ILE A 142 -13.26 9.40 -5.85
N LEU A 143 -12.03 9.51 -5.36
CA LEU A 143 -10.99 10.35 -5.96
C LEU A 143 -10.64 9.86 -7.38
N LYS A 144 -10.51 8.54 -7.58
CA LYS A 144 -10.31 7.94 -8.90
C LYS A 144 -11.43 8.29 -9.86
N ARG A 145 -12.70 8.15 -9.42
CA ARG A 145 -13.86 8.54 -10.22
C ARG A 145 -13.83 10.02 -10.59
N LEU A 146 -13.53 10.90 -9.63
CA LEU A 146 -13.45 12.34 -9.88
C LEU A 146 -12.34 12.69 -10.87
N ALA A 147 -11.19 12.02 -10.78
CA ALA A 147 -10.08 12.16 -11.72
C ALA A 147 -10.49 11.73 -13.14
N ASP A 148 -11.15 10.58 -13.28
CA ASP A 148 -11.64 10.09 -14.58
C ASP A 148 -12.62 11.09 -15.21
N CYS A 149 -13.57 11.62 -14.42
CA CYS A 149 -14.50 12.65 -14.87
C CYS A 149 -13.81 13.95 -15.32
N ALA A 150 -12.69 14.30 -14.68
CA ALA A 150 -11.89 15.49 -15.01
C ALA A 150 -10.88 15.24 -16.15
N GLY A 151 -10.78 14.00 -16.66
CA GLY A 151 -9.83 13.64 -17.71
C GLY A 151 -8.37 13.59 -17.24
N VAL A 152 -8.14 13.36 -15.95
CA VAL A 152 -6.80 13.24 -15.35
C VAL A 152 -6.60 11.87 -14.69
N VAL A 153 -5.35 11.46 -14.54
CA VAL A 153 -5.01 10.19 -13.88
C VAL A 153 -4.96 10.36 -12.37
N TYR A 154 -5.61 9.46 -11.65
CA TYR A 154 -5.35 9.14 -10.24
C TYR A 154 -4.78 7.73 -10.16
N THR A 155 -3.66 7.54 -9.46
CA THR A 155 -3.01 6.22 -9.37
C THR A 155 -2.36 6.02 -8.01
N ALA A 156 -2.61 4.85 -7.41
CA ALA A 156 -1.67 4.26 -6.46
C ALA A 156 -0.32 4.06 -7.17
N VAL A 157 0.78 4.17 -6.42
CA VAL A 157 2.12 4.26 -7.01
C VAL A 157 2.84 2.92 -7.10
N ASP A 158 3.65 2.77 -8.15
CA ASP A 158 4.75 1.82 -8.15
C ASP A 158 5.73 2.20 -7.03
N GLY A 159 6.34 1.19 -6.42
CA GLY A 159 7.21 1.34 -5.25
C GLY A 159 6.52 0.95 -3.95
N ASP A 160 5.20 1.14 -3.85
CA ASP A 160 4.40 0.62 -2.73
C ASP A 160 3.88 -0.79 -3.01
N GLN A 161 3.74 -1.58 -1.95
CA GLN A 161 3.28 -2.97 -2.08
C GLN A 161 1.93 -3.08 -2.77
N HIS A 162 0.96 -2.23 -2.42
CA HIS A 162 -0.38 -2.33 -3.00
C HIS A 162 -0.37 -2.03 -4.50
N GLY A 163 0.34 -1.00 -4.97
CA GLY A 163 0.49 -0.70 -6.40
C GLY A 163 1.21 -1.83 -7.16
N LEU A 164 2.28 -2.38 -6.58
CA LEU A 164 3.00 -3.51 -7.17
C LEU A 164 2.16 -4.79 -7.25
N LEU A 165 1.34 -5.05 -6.22
CA LEU A 165 0.42 -6.18 -6.20
C LEU A 165 -0.68 -6.02 -7.26
N MET A 166 -1.23 -4.82 -7.42
CA MET A 166 -2.18 -4.52 -8.50
C MET A 166 -1.60 -4.86 -9.87
N GLY A 167 -0.38 -4.38 -10.16
CA GLY A 167 0.30 -4.67 -11.42
C GLY A 167 0.57 -6.16 -11.62
N LEU A 168 0.97 -6.87 -10.56
CA LEU A 168 1.24 -8.32 -10.61
C LEU A 168 -0.04 -9.14 -10.86
N VAL A 169 -1.15 -8.78 -10.21
CA VAL A 169 -2.46 -9.41 -10.42
C VAL A 169 -2.99 -9.12 -11.83
N ALA A 170 -2.90 -7.87 -12.29
CA ALA A 170 -3.29 -7.47 -13.63
C ALA A 170 -2.52 -8.27 -14.69
N TRP A 171 -1.18 -8.32 -14.57
CA TRP A 171 -0.33 -9.12 -15.46
C TRP A 171 -0.75 -10.60 -15.52
N ALA A 172 -1.02 -11.22 -14.37
CA ALA A 172 -1.41 -12.63 -14.33
C ALA A 172 -2.75 -12.87 -15.03
N ARG A 173 -3.74 -12.00 -14.80
CA ARG A 173 -5.05 -12.10 -15.43
C ARG A 173 -4.99 -11.86 -16.94
N GLU A 174 -4.20 -10.89 -17.40
CA GLU A 174 -3.98 -10.63 -18.84
C GLU A 174 -3.30 -11.81 -19.56
N LEU A 175 -2.49 -12.61 -18.84
CA LEU A 175 -1.95 -13.86 -19.36
C LEU A 175 -2.93 -15.04 -19.33
N GLY A 176 -4.13 -14.86 -18.78
CA GLY A 176 -5.11 -15.94 -18.58
C GLY A 176 -4.76 -16.89 -17.43
N LEU A 177 -3.95 -16.45 -16.46
CA LEU A 177 -3.67 -17.20 -15.24
C LEU A 177 -4.79 -16.97 -14.22
N GLU A 178 -5.16 -18.02 -13.50
CA GLU A 178 -6.04 -17.90 -12.35
C GLU A 178 -5.22 -17.47 -11.13
N VAL A 179 -5.62 -16.37 -10.47
CA VAL A 179 -5.01 -15.92 -9.21
C VAL A 179 -5.74 -16.57 -8.04
N LEU A 180 -5.12 -17.59 -7.43
CA LEU A 180 -5.68 -18.34 -6.31
C LEU A 180 -5.61 -17.55 -5.00
N SER A 181 -4.52 -16.83 -4.80
CA SER A 181 -4.33 -15.92 -3.67
C SER A 181 -3.24 -14.90 -4.03
N GLY A 182 -3.17 -13.79 -3.31
CA GLY A 182 -2.15 -12.77 -3.51
C GLY A 182 -1.98 -11.88 -2.30
N GLY A 183 -0.90 -11.11 -2.26
CA GLY A 183 -0.59 -10.41 -1.04
C GLY A 183 0.77 -9.74 -0.99
N LYS A 184 1.15 -9.37 0.23
CA LYS A 184 2.44 -8.77 0.55
C LYS A 184 3.23 -9.58 1.56
N PHE A 185 4.54 -9.42 1.51
CA PHE A 185 5.41 -9.78 2.62
C PHE A 185 5.45 -8.62 3.60
N ARG A 186 5.43 -8.92 4.90
CA ARG A 186 5.70 -7.90 5.93
C ARG A 186 7.13 -7.41 5.82
N ASN A 187 7.34 -6.14 6.19
CA ASN A 187 8.70 -5.57 6.31
C ASN A 187 9.49 -6.25 7.43
N ALA A 188 8.80 -6.75 8.47
CA ALA A 188 9.40 -7.46 9.58
C ALA A 188 9.47 -8.97 9.28
N GLU A 189 10.65 -9.45 8.91
CA GLU A 189 10.93 -10.86 8.64
C GLU A 189 11.41 -11.60 9.89
N VAL A 190 11.20 -12.91 9.93
CA VAL A 190 11.76 -13.81 10.95
C VAL A 190 12.96 -14.55 10.35
N VAL A 191 14.14 -14.29 10.90
CA VAL A 191 15.38 -14.98 10.55
C VAL A 191 15.62 -16.07 11.58
N PHE A 192 15.54 -17.33 11.15
CA PHE A 192 15.78 -18.49 12.00
C PHE A 192 17.11 -19.16 11.66
N ASP A 193 18.01 -19.21 12.63
CA ASP A 193 19.29 -19.92 12.54
C ASP A 193 19.22 -21.25 13.33
N PRO A 194 19.14 -22.40 12.64
CA PRO A 194 19.13 -23.71 13.30
C PRO A 194 20.42 -24.03 14.06
N ALA A 195 21.55 -23.44 13.70
CA ALA A 195 22.84 -23.73 14.34
C ALA A 195 22.93 -23.13 15.75
N SER A 196 22.45 -21.90 15.90
CA SER A 196 22.32 -21.25 17.21
C SER A 196 21.00 -21.54 17.92
N GLY A 197 20.01 -22.11 17.21
CA GLY A 197 18.66 -22.31 17.74
C GLY A 197 17.92 -21.00 17.99
N THR A 198 18.24 -19.93 17.26
CA THR A 198 17.66 -18.59 17.49
C THR A 198 16.75 -18.13 16.36
N ALA A 199 15.65 -17.47 16.71
CA ALA A 199 14.77 -16.77 15.78
C ALA A 199 14.79 -15.27 16.08
N SER A 200 14.99 -14.43 15.08
CA SER A 200 15.13 -12.98 15.25
C SER A 200 14.24 -12.20 14.30
N GLN A 201 13.76 -11.04 14.75
CA GLN A 201 13.02 -10.07 13.96
C GLN A 201 13.42 -8.67 14.42
N GLY A 202 14.09 -7.91 13.54
CA GLY A 202 14.64 -6.60 13.91
C GLY A 202 15.62 -6.71 15.09
N ARG A 203 15.30 -6.06 16.21
CA ARG A 203 16.12 -6.09 17.44
C ARG A 203 15.70 -7.19 18.44
N GLN A 204 14.64 -7.93 18.15
CA GLN A 204 14.13 -8.98 19.03
C GLN A 204 14.74 -10.32 18.62
N THR A 205 15.17 -11.10 19.61
CA THR A 205 15.73 -12.46 19.43
C THR A 205 15.12 -13.41 20.46
N LEU A 206 14.71 -14.59 20.00
CA LEU A 206 14.20 -15.70 20.80
C LEU A 206 15.18 -16.87 20.68
N THR A 207 15.61 -17.43 21.81
CA THR A 207 16.33 -18.70 21.86
C THR A 207 15.32 -19.84 22.01
N LEU A 208 15.39 -20.84 21.15
CA LEU A 208 14.41 -21.91 21.05
C LEU A 208 15.00 -23.23 21.54
N GLU A 209 14.27 -23.92 22.40
CA GLU A 209 14.58 -25.31 22.74
C GLU A 209 14.50 -26.20 21.48
N PRO A 210 15.34 -27.24 21.34
CA PRO A 210 15.42 -28.07 20.13
C PRO A 210 14.08 -28.67 19.69
N ALA A 211 13.19 -28.98 20.63
CA ALA A 211 11.84 -29.47 20.31
C ALA A 211 10.95 -28.40 19.68
N ALA A 212 10.99 -27.16 20.20
CA ALA A 212 10.22 -26.03 19.69
C ALA A 212 10.75 -25.55 18.32
N ALA A 213 12.08 -25.57 18.14
CA ALA A 213 12.74 -25.22 16.89
C ALA A 213 12.24 -26.05 15.68
N LYS A 214 11.75 -27.27 15.90
CA LYS A 214 11.16 -28.12 14.84
C LYS A 214 9.93 -27.47 14.18
N ALA A 215 9.17 -26.64 14.88
CA ALA A 215 8.03 -25.92 14.31
C ALA A 215 8.45 -24.91 13.23
N LEU A 216 9.67 -24.39 13.32
CA LEU A 216 10.26 -23.52 12.30
C LEU A 216 10.90 -24.32 11.16
N GLY A 217 10.95 -25.66 11.22
CA GLY A 217 11.43 -26.52 10.13
C GLY A 217 10.49 -26.53 8.91
N ALA A 218 10.83 -27.32 7.88
CA ALA A 218 9.99 -27.47 6.70
C ALA A 218 8.61 -28.08 7.04
N ILE A 219 7.55 -27.56 6.42
CA ILE A 219 6.20 -28.09 6.61
C ILE A 219 6.11 -29.52 6.05
N PRO A 220 5.72 -30.55 6.82
CA PRO A 220 5.54 -31.90 6.29
C PRO A 220 4.31 -32.00 5.36
N PRO A 221 4.24 -32.98 4.44
CA PRO A 221 3.05 -33.20 3.61
C PRO A 221 1.78 -33.32 4.46
N GLY A 222 0.72 -32.60 4.07
CA GLY A 222 -0.55 -32.54 4.81
C GLY A 222 -0.49 -31.84 6.18
N GLY A 223 0.63 -31.18 6.51
CA GLY A 223 0.86 -30.56 7.82
C GLY A 223 0.74 -29.04 7.84
N VAL A 224 0.20 -28.41 6.80
CA VAL A 224 0.17 -26.94 6.63
C VAL A 224 -0.51 -26.25 7.81
N ALA A 225 -1.79 -26.53 8.06
CA ALA A 225 -2.56 -25.86 9.11
C ALA A 225 -1.90 -26.00 10.49
N ARG A 226 -1.44 -27.21 10.83
CA ARG A 226 -0.71 -27.47 12.09
C ARG A 226 0.59 -26.67 12.18
N ALA A 227 1.37 -26.59 11.10
CA ALA A 227 2.62 -25.85 11.09
C ALA A 227 2.38 -24.35 11.22
N VAL A 228 1.39 -23.79 10.51
CA VAL A 228 1.01 -22.38 10.61
C VAL A 228 0.59 -22.02 12.05
N ALA A 229 -0.28 -22.83 12.65
CA ALA A 229 -0.71 -22.64 14.04
C ALA A 229 0.48 -22.71 15.02
N ALA A 230 1.30 -23.76 14.93
CA ALA A 230 2.45 -23.94 15.81
C ALA A 230 3.48 -22.79 15.71
N ARG A 231 3.69 -22.25 14.50
CA ARG A 231 4.57 -21.10 14.29
C ARG A 231 3.98 -19.82 14.88
N ARG A 232 2.67 -19.61 14.74
CA ARG A 232 1.97 -18.46 15.33
C ARG A 232 2.10 -18.49 16.85
N ASP A 233 1.83 -19.65 17.47
CA ASP A 233 1.92 -19.82 18.92
C ASP A 233 3.35 -19.61 19.43
N LEU A 234 4.34 -20.14 18.70
CA LEU A 234 5.75 -20.03 19.07
C LEU A 234 6.29 -18.60 18.97
N LEU A 235 5.93 -17.89 17.91
CA LEU A 235 6.51 -16.58 17.58
C LEU A 235 5.69 -15.41 18.15
N GLY A 236 4.44 -15.65 18.56
CA GLY A 236 3.56 -14.67 19.20
C GLY A 236 3.51 -13.35 18.43
N GLY A 237 3.92 -12.26 19.10
CA GLY A 237 3.92 -10.91 18.52
C GLY A 237 4.72 -10.76 17.23
N MET A 238 5.77 -11.56 17.00
CA MET A 238 6.54 -11.51 15.75
C MET A 238 5.71 -11.93 14.52
N ALA A 239 4.67 -12.74 14.73
CA ALA A 239 3.75 -13.20 13.69
C ALA A 239 2.55 -12.26 13.47
N ARG A 240 2.39 -11.20 14.28
CA ARG A 240 1.23 -10.30 14.19
C ARG A 240 1.41 -9.28 13.07
N ILE A 241 0.42 -9.18 12.19
CA ILE A 241 0.36 -8.17 11.14
C ILE A 241 0.24 -6.75 11.73
N ALA A 242 0.89 -5.77 11.10
CA ALA A 242 0.77 -4.37 11.51
C ALA A 242 -0.49 -3.74 10.90
N ASN A 243 -1.09 -2.75 11.58
CA ASN A 243 -2.30 -2.07 11.07
C ASN A 243 -2.04 -1.42 9.69
N SER A 244 -0.84 -0.88 9.50
CA SER A 244 -0.42 -0.28 8.24
C SER A 244 -0.27 -1.28 7.08
N ASP A 245 0.04 -2.56 7.37
CA ASP A 245 0.05 -3.64 6.37
C ASP A 245 -1.40 -3.98 5.94
N VAL A 246 -2.34 -3.95 6.88
CA VAL A 246 -3.78 -4.17 6.62
C VAL A 246 -4.34 -3.07 5.71
N GLY A 247 -3.96 -1.81 5.94
CA GLY A 247 -4.30 -0.68 5.07
C GLY A 247 -3.89 -0.87 3.62
N GLU A 248 -2.64 -1.29 3.38
CA GLU A 248 -2.13 -1.54 2.03
C GLU A 248 -2.87 -2.71 1.35
N LEU A 249 -3.11 -3.79 2.08
CA LEU A 249 -3.86 -4.93 1.55
C LEU A 249 -5.31 -4.55 1.22
N ALA A 250 -5.94 -3.69 2.01
CA ALA A 250 -7.29 -3.20 1.71
C ALA A 250 -7.35 -2.36 0.42
N ILE A 251 -6.36 -1.51 0.17
CA ILE A 251 -6.25 -0.77 -1.09
C ILE A 251 -6.11 -1.76 -2.27
N ALA A 252 -5.24 -2.76 -2.14
CA ALA A 252 -5.07 -3.77 -3.17
C ALA A 252 -6.34 -4.63 -3.36
N ALA A 253 -7.08 -4.95 -2.31
CA ALA A 253 -8.36 -5.66 -2.38
C ALA A 253 -9.40 -4.85 -3.16
N ASN A 254 -9.53 -3.56 -2.85
CA ASN A 254 -10.41 -2.61 -3.54
C ASN A 254 -10.11 -2.50 -5.04
N ALA A 255 -8.83 -2.58 -5.41
CA ALA A 255 -8.35 -2.51 -6.78
C ALA A 255 -8.43 -3.83 -7.56
N THR A 256 -8.21 -4.97 -6.89
CA THR A 256 -8.03 -6.27 -7.56
C THR A 256 -9.23 -7.19 -7.41
N GLY A 257 -10.10 -6.97 -6.44
CA GLY A 257 -11.17 -7.90 -6.07
C GLY A 257 -10.69 -9.15 -5.34
N LEU A 258 -9.41 -9.25 -4.96
CA LEU A 258 -8.99 -10.23 -3.96
C LEU A 258 -9.57 -9.84 -2.60
N MET A 259 -10.08 -10.81 -1.83
CA MET A 259 -10.83 -10.54 -0.59
C MET A 259 -10.16 -11.20 0.62
N PRO A 260 -10.25 -10.60 1.82
CA PRO A 260 -9.73 -11.22 3.03
C PRO A 260 -10.49 -12.52 3.31
N ASP A 261 -9.76 -13.59 3.65
CA ASP A 261 -10.35 -14.87 4.08
C ASP A 261 -10.77 -14.82 5.57
N ALA A 262 -10.09 -13.98 6.37
CA ALA A 262 -10.42 -13.65 7.74
C ALA A 262 -10.30 -12.14 7.96
N GLU A 263 -11.14 -11.55 8.83
CA GLU A 263 -11.17 -10.09 9.04
C GLU A 263 -9.81 -9.51 9.47
N ASP A 264 -9.03 -10.25 10.26
CA ASP A 264 -7.70 -9.85 10.70
C ASP A 264 -6.57 -10.46 9.89
N LEU A 265 -6.90 -11.14 8.79
CA LEU A 265 -6.00 -11.92 7.94
C LEU A 265 -5.33 -13.09 8.69
N HIS A 266 -4.86 -14.10 7.97
CA HIS A 266 -4.14 -15.21 8.61
C HIS A 266 -2.68 -14.87 8.92
N CYS A 267 -2.08 -13.94 8.17
CA CYS A 267 -0.68 -13.54 8.25
C CYS A 267 0.31 -14.68 8.61
N PRO A 268 0.31 -15.82 7.88
CA PRO A 268 1.09 -16.97 8.31
C PRO A 268 2.59 -16.69 8.22
N VAL A 269 3.35 -17.32 9.11
CA VAL A 269 4.82 -17.31 9.08
C VAL A 269 5.30 -18.43 8.15
N LEU A 270 5.77 -18.07 6.96
CA LEU A 270 6.07 -19.02 5.87
C LEU A 270 7.42 -18.73 5.23
N ARG A 271 8.11 -19.77 4.77
CA ARG A 271 9.16 -19.65 3.75
C ARG A 271 8.52 -19.38 2.40
N ALA A 272 9.23 -18.70 1.50
CA ALA A 272 8.80 -18.54 0.10
C ALA A 272 8.38 -19.89 -0.54
N LEU A 273 9.14 -20.95 -0.25
CA LEU A 273 8.90 -22.30 -0.76
C LEU A 273 7.61 -22.96 -0.26
N GLU A 274 7.03 -22.45 0.82
CA GLU A 274 5.84 -23.01 1.47
C GLU A 274 4.56 -22.29 1.03
N ILE A 275 4.67 -21.09 0.45
CA ILE A 275 3.53 -20.24 0.08
C ILE A 275 2.54 -20.92 -0.88
N PRO A 276 2.95 -21.52 -2.02
CA PRO A 276 1.99 -22.09 -2.97
C PRO A 276 1.30 -23.34 -2.41
N GLU A 277 1.85 -23.97 -1.37
CA GLU A 277 1.19 -25.05 -0.64
C GLU A 277 0.21 -24.49 0.41
N ALA A 278 0.66 -23.49 1.17
CA ALA A 278 -0.10 -22.98 2.31
C ALA A 278 -1.27 -22.07 1.93
N LEU A 279 -1.07 -21.17 0.97
CA LEU A 279 -2.07 -20.19 0.52
C LEU A 279 -2.90 -20.72 -0.65
N CYS A 280 -3.37 -21.96 -0.49
CA CYS A 280 -4.42 -22.59 -1.28
C CYS A 280 -5.64 -22.85 -0.39
N ILE A 281 -6.74 -23.29 -1.00
CA ILE A 281 -7.94 -23.65 -0.23
C ILE A 281 -7.74 -24.89 0.64
N GLU A 282 -8.52 -25.02 1.71
CA GLU A 282 -8.47 -26.18 2.62
C GLU A 282 -8.73 -27.52 1.91
N ALA A 283 -9.65 -27.55 0.94
CA ALA A 283 -9.90 -28.73 0.10
C ALA A 283 -8.66 -29.17 -0.70
N GLU A 284 -7.71 -28.26 -0.84
CA GLU A 284 -6.40 -28.43 -1.46
C GLU A 284 -5.26 -28.45 -0.43
N GLY A 285 -5.57 -28.71 0.85
CA GLY A 285 -4.59 -28.84 1.92
C GLY A 285 -3.89 -27.55 2.35
N GLY A 286 -4.35 -26.39 1.87
CA GLY A 286 -3.92 -25.07 2.36
C GLY A 286 -4.73 -24.63 3.58
N ILE A 287 -4.73 -23.32 3.87
CA ILE A 287 -5.41 -22.73 5.04
C ILE A 287 -6.60 -21.82 4.68
N LEU A 288 -6.85 -21.58 3.39
CA LEU A 288 -7.84 -20.60 2.96
C LEU A 288 -9.22 -21.26 2.80
N ALA A 289 -10.30 -20.58 3.17
CA ALA A 289 -11.64 -21.05 2.89
C ALA A 289 -12.01 -20.91 1.39
N GLN A 290 -11.44 -19.91 0.70
CA GLN A 290 -11.76 -19.61 -0.69
C GLN A 290 -10.55 -19.23 -1.55
N ARG A 291 -10.71 -19.38 -2.88
CA ARG A 291 -9.78 -18.81 -3.88
C ARG A 291 -10.04 -17.31 -4.03
N GLY A 292 -9.07 -16.59 -4.60
CA GLY A 292 -9.10 -15.14 -4.70
C GLY A 292 -8.86 -14.45 -3.34
N ALA A 293 -8.17 -15.12 -2.42
CA ALA A 293 -7.88 -14.54 -1.11
C ALA A 293 -6.74 -13.51 -1.17
N ILE A 294 -6.85 -12.46 -0.36
CA ILE A 294 -5.75 -11.54 -0.09
C ILE A 294 -5.12 -11.82 1.27
N GLU A 295 -3.79 -11.79 1.37
CA GLU A 295 -3.09 -12.22 2.58
C GLU A 295 -1.78 -11.45 2.84
N GLY A 296 -1.41 -11.28 4.11
CA GLY A 296 -0.06 -10.88 4.51
C GLY A 296 0.80 -12.11 4.79
N VAL A 297 2.11 -12.05 4.62
CA VAL A 297 3.00 -13.15 5.01
C VAL A 297 4.19 -12.61 5.80
N THR A 298 4.44 -13.20 6.97
CA THR A 298 5.72 -13.02 7.65
C THR A 298 6.73 -14.00 7.05
N CYS A 299 7.72 -13.48 6.34
CA CYS A 299 8.78 -14.30 5.77
C CYS A 299 9.58 -14.98 6.90
N LEU A 300 9.64 -16.31 6.87
CA LEU A 300 10.58 -17.12 7.63
C LEU A 300 11.74 -17.50 6.72
N ARG A 301 12.97 -17.19 7.10
CA ARG A 301 14.14 -17.50 6.29
C ARG A 301 15.36 -17.89 7.10
N HIS A 302 16.28 -18.61 6.48
CA HIS A 302 17.62 -18.83 7.02
C HIS A 302 18.45 -17.52 6.89
N PRO A 303 19.47 -17.28 7.74
CA PRO A 303 20.36 -16.12 7.59
C PRO A 303 21.01 -15.98 6.21
N LEU A 304 21.27 -17.10 5.55
CA LEU A 304 21.89 -17.15 4.21
C LEU A 304 20.88 -17.12 3.05
N ASP A 305 19.58 -17.19 3.34
CA ASP A 305 18.55 -17.08 2.33
C ASP A 305 18.26 -15.60 2.02
N VAL A 306 17.79 -15.35 0.80
CA VAL A 306 17.32 -14.03 0.39
C VAL A 306 16.11 -13.61 1.22
N GLY A 307 16.09 -12.33 1.62
CA GLY A 307 14.89 -11.68 2.14
C GLY A 307 13.83 -11.51 1.04
N LEU A 308 12.60 -11.32 1.47
CA LEU A 308 11.48 -10.92 0.62
C LEU A 308 11.17 -9.43 0.74
N GLY A 309 11.82 -8.72 1.66
CA GLY A 309 12.06 -7.26 1.58
C GLY A 309 10.79 -6.43 1.51
N GLY A 310 9.72 -6.89 2.17
CA GLY A 310 8.41 -6.24 2.09
C GLY A 310 7.77 -6.27 0.71
N GLY A 311 8.19 -7.16 -0.19
CA GLY A 311 7.68 -7.28 -1.55
C GLY A 311 6.28 -7.87 -1.66
N VAL A 312 5.91 -8.36 -2.84
CA VAL A 312 4.55 -8.85 -3.15
C VAL A 312 4.56 -10.22 -3.80
N PHE A 313 3.44 -10.93 -3.73
CA PHE A 313 3.29 -12.24 -4.34
C PHE A 313 1.87 -12.51 -4.84
N ILE A 314 1.76 -13.47 -5.75
CA ILE A 314 0.54 -14.17 -6.12
C ILE A 314 0.81 -15.67 -6.21
N VAL A 315 -0.17 -16.47 -5.83
CA VAL A 315 -0.22 -17.91 -6.14
C VAL A 315 -1.14 -18.09 -7.33
N VAL A 316 -0.62 -18.67 -8.40
CA VAL A 316 -1.33 -18.80 -9.67
C VAL A 316 -1.51 -20.25 -10.08
N ALA A 317 -2.57 -20.49 -10.83
CA ALA A 317 -2.83 -21.75 -11.53
C ALA A 317 -3.17 -21.50 -13.01
N CYS A 318 -3.22 -22.60 -13.76
CA CYS A 318 -3.73 -22.66 -15.13
C CYS A 318 -4.83 -23.71 -15.18
N GLU A 319 -5.80 -23.56 -16.10
CA GLU A 319 -6.89 -24.52 -16.27
C GLU A 319 -6.45 -25.85 -16.90
N ASN A 320 -5.51 -25.82 -17.84
CA ASN A 320 -5.05 -27.01 -18.56
C ASN A 320 -3.72 -27.57 -18.01
N ASP A 321 -3.54 -28.90 -18.13
CA ASP A 321 -2.38 -29.62 -17.61
C ASP A 321 -1.05 -29.21 -18.25
N TYR A 322 -1.06 -28.88 -19.55
CA TYR A 322 0.15 -28.48 -20.25
C TYR A 322 0.71 -27.17 -19.70
N SER A 323 -0.15 -26.16 -19.51
CA SER A 323 0.24 -24.87 -18.94
C SER A 323 0.59 -25.00 -17.46
N ARG A 324 -0.13 -25.84 -16.68
CA ARG A 324 0.27 -26.16 -15.29
C ARG A 324 1.66 -26.76 -15.22
N ARG A 325 1.98 -27.70 -16.10
CA ARG A 325 3.34 -28.27 -16.21
C ARG A 325 4.36 -27.20 -16.54
N ILE A 326 4.09 -26.26 -17.45
CA ILE A 326 5.01 -25.14 -17.72
C ILE A 326 5.26 -24.33 -16.45
N LEU A 327 4.20 -23.88 -15.77
CA LEU A 327 4.34 -23.11 -14.53
C LEU A 327 5.21 -23.84 -13.50
N THR A 328 5.00 -25.14 -13.34
CA THR A 328 5.60 -25.92 -12.23
C THR A 328 6.97 -26.53 -12.55
N THR A 329 7.42 -26.49 -13.81
CA THR A 329 8.71 -27.05 -14.24
C THR A 329 9.71 -26.03 -14.78
N LYS A 330 9.32 -24.77 -14.98
CA LYS A 330 10.17 -23.71 -15.56
C LYS A 330 10.78 -22.76 -14.53
N GLY A 331 10.91 -23.21 -13.28
CA GLY A 331 11.67 -22.51 -12.24
C GLY A 331 10.85 -21.60 -11.33
N LEU A 332 9.53 -21.50 -11.50
CA LEU A 332 8.68 -21.00 -10.41
C LEU A 332 8.67 -22.04 -9.28
N VAL A 333 8.29 -21.60 -8.09
CA VAL A 333 8.14 -22.47 -6.92
C VAL A 333 6.75 -23.12 -6.98
N PRO A 334 6.63 -24.44 -7.22
CA PRO A 334 5.33 -25.11 -7.28
C PRO A 334 4.89 -25.59 -5.90
N ASN A 335 3.59 -25.82 -5.73
CA ASN A 335 3.10 -26.71 -4.67
C ASN A 335 3.44 -28.18 -4.99
N ARG A 336 3.32 -29.08 -4.01
CA ARG A 336 3.71 -30.49 -4.20
C ARG A 336 2.88 -31.22 -5.25
N ARG A 337 1.63 -30.81 -5.43
CA ARG A 337 0.70 -31.41 -6.39
C ARG A 337 0.95 -30.97 -7.83
N GLY A 338 1.79 -29.96 -8.06
CA GLY A 338 2.00 -29.38 -9.38
C GLY A 338 0.76 -28.67 -9.94
N THR A 339 -0.14 -28.18 -9.08
CA THR A 339 -1.38 -27.49 -9.48
C THR A 339 -1.29 -25.97 -9.40
N ALA A 340 -0.39 -25.45 -8.58
CA ALA A 340 -0.21 -24.03 -8.35
C ALA A 340 1.28 -23.67 -8.24
N ALA A 341 1.61 -22.42 -8.53
CA ALA A 341 2.96 -21.90 -8.42
C ALA A 341 3.00 -20.46 -7.88
N LEU A 342 4.07 -20.12 -7.18
CA LEU A 342 4.32 -18.78 -6.67
C LEU A 342 4.95 -17.90 -7.77
N VAL A 343 4.38 -16.72 -7.97
CA VAL A 343 5.03 -15.59 -8.65
C VAL A 343 5.20 -14.48 -7.63
N TYR A 344 6.41 -13.97 -7.47
CA TYR A 344 6.68 -12.97 -6.44
C TYR A 344 7.76 -12.00 -6.87
N ARG A 345 7.71 -10.83 -6.23
CA ARG A 345 8.71 -9.77 -6.32
C ARG A 345 9.27 -9.57 -4.91
N PRO A 346 10.52 -9.96 -4.62
CA PRO A 346 11.06 -9.98 -3.26
C PRO A 346 11.60 -8.62 -2.78
N TYR A 347 11.02 -7.52 -3.27
CA TYR A 347 11.39 -6.17 -2.89
C TYR A 347 10.32 -5.16 -3.31
N HIS A 348 10.36 -4.00 -2.66
CA HIS A 348 9.69 -2.78 -3.07
C HIS A 348 10.67 -1.62 -2.77
N LEU A 349 10.79 -0.64 -3.67
CA LEU A 349 11.78 0.42 -3.54
C LEU A 349 11.17 1.80 -3.26
N CYS A 350 9.91 1.83 -2.82
CA CYS A 350 9.24 3.06 -2.38
C CYS A 350 9.38 4.18 -3.43
N GLY A 351 9.70 5.40 -2.98
CA GLY A 351 9.87 6.58 -3.84
C GLY A 351 10.92 6.46 -4.96
N VAL A 352 11.79 5.44 -4.96
CA VAL A 352 12.72 5.18 -6.08
C VAL A 352 11.98 4.69 -7.33
N GLU A 353 10.87 3.97 -7.16
CA GLU A 353 10.07 3.42 -8.27
C GLU A 353 8.89 4.30 -8.68
N THR A 354 8.38 5.12 -7.76
CA THR A 354 7.27 6.05 -8.03
C THR A 354 7.43 6.94 -9.26
N PRO A 355 8.64 7.36 -9.69
CA PRO A 355 8.84 8.03 -10.97
C PRO A 355 8.20 7.32 -12.17
N MET A 356 8.07 5.99 -12.15
CA MET A 356 7.38 5.25 -13.21
C MET A 356 5.90 5.60 -13.28
N SER A 357 5.20 5.68 -12.15
CA SER A 357 3.81 6.13 -12.07
C SER A 357 3.65 7.58 -12.52
N ILE A 358 4.57 8.45 -12.12
CA ILE A 358 4.56 9.86 -12.52
C ILE A 358 4.72 10.00 -14.04
N LEU A 359 5.64 9.24 -14.64
CA LEU A 359 5.87 9.23 -16.08
C LEU A 359 4.69 8.62 -16.85
N CYS A 360 4.12 7.51 -16.39
CA CYS A 360 2.93 6.92 -17.01
C CYS A 360 1.74 7.90 -16.99
N ALA A 361 1.49 8.56 -15.86
CA ALA A 361 0.46 9.58 -15.77
C ALA A 361 0.76 10.77 -16.72
N GLY A 362 1.91 11.43 -16.56
CA GLY A 362 2.23 12.66 -17.29
C GLY A 362 2.53 12.50 -18.79
N LEU A 363 3.10 11.36 -19.21
CA LEU A 363 3.42 11.11 -20.61
C LEU A 363 2.31 10.39 -21.36
N LEU A 364 1.68 9.40 -20.74
CA LEU A 364 0.76 8.48 -21.42
C LEU A 364 -0.70 8.70 -21.02
N GLY A 365 -0.97 9.41 -19.93
CA GLY A 365 -2.32 9.56 -19.39
C GLY A 365 -2.91 8.25 -18.87
N VAL A 366 -2.06 7.34 -18.36
CA VAL A 366 -2.51 6.04 -17.81
C VAL A 366 -2.01 5.83 -16.38
N PRO A 367 -2.82 5.21 -15.50
CA PRO A 367 -2.36 4.80 -14.17
C PRO A 367 -1.44 3.58 -14.24
N THR A 368 -0.57 3.41 -13.25
CA THR A 368 0.16 2.14 -13.02
C THR A 368 -0.54 1.26 -11.99
N GLY A 369 -1.31 1.87 -11.08
CA GLY A 369 -2.27 1.18 -10.24
C GLY A 369 -3.48 0.70 -11.06
N ALA A 370 -4.61 0.46 -10.38
CA ALA A 370 -5.78 -0.07 -11.07
C ALA A 370 -6.50 0.96 -11.95
N THR A 371 -7.00 0.48 -13.09
CA THR A 371 -7.89 1.22 -13.99
C THR A 371 -9.27 1.43 -13.37
N GLU A 372 -9.73 0.48 -12.57
CA GLU A 372 -10.95 0.53 -11.77
C GLU A 372 -10.60 0.38 -10.28
N LEU A 373 -11.21 1.20 -9.43
CA LEU A 373 -11.03 1.16 -7.99
C LEU A 373 -12.40 1.23 -7.31
N LEU A 374 -12.81 0.15 -6.63
CA LEU A 374 -14.13 0.04 -5.99
C LEU A 374 -13.99 -0.11 -4.48
N PRO A 375 -14.89 0.47 -3.67
CA PRO A 375 -14.88 0.28 -2.21
C PRO A 375 -15.48 -1.10 -1.89
N ARG A 376 -14.65 -2.15 -1.93
CA ARG A 376 -15.04 -3.54 -1.62
C ARG A 376 -14.87 -3.83 -0.13
N VAL A 377 -13.83 -3.28 0.47
CA VAL A 377 -13.48 -3.43 1.89
C VAL A 377 -13.16 -2.09 2.55
N ASP A 378 -13.51 -2.02 3.83
CA ASP A 378 -13.08 -0.98 4.77
C ASP A 378 -12.07 -1.55 5.77
N VAL A 379 -11.13 -0.71 6.20
CA VAL A 379 -10.26 -1.00 7.35
C VAL A 379 -10.85 -0.33 8.58
N VAL A 380 -11.32 -1.12 9.53
CA VAL A 380 -11.91 -0.64 10.80
C VAL A 380 -11.00 -1.00 11.96
N ALA A 381 -11.16 -0.34 13.10
CA ALA A 381 -10.30 -0.56 14.26
C ALA A 381 -11.04 -1.24 15.41
N GLN A 382 -10.50 -2.35 15.91
CA GLN A 382 -10.89 -2.96 17.18
C GLN A 382 -9.97 -2.48 18.30
N ALA A 383 -10.54 -2.04 19.42
CA ALA A 383 -9.79 -1.68 20.61
C ALA A 383 -9.16 -2.95 21.23
N THR A 384 -7.87 -2.93 21.54
CA THR A 384 -7.20 -4.06 22.22
C THR A 384 -7.25 -3.94 23.74
N GLU A 385 -7.58 -2.76 24.23
CA GLU A 385 -7.78 -2.39 25.63
C GLU A 385 -8.87 -1.33 25.72
N ASP A 386 -9.30 -0.97 26.92
CA ASP A 386 -10.32 0.07 27.12
C ASP A 386 -9.81 1.44 26.62
N LEU A 387 -10.65 2.13 25.86
CA LEU A 387 -10.44 3.51 25.42
C LEU A 387 -11.48 4.42 26.09
N LEU A 388 -11.04 5.43 26.80
CA LEU A 388 -11.88 6.30 27.61
C LEU A 388 -12.43 7.48 26.79
N ALA A 389 -13.60 7.98 27.18
CA ALA A 389 -14.14 9.22 26.62
C ALA A 389 -13.16 10.38 26.84
N GLY A 390 -13.00 11.25 25.83
CA GLY A 390 -12.05 12.35 25.84
C GLY A 390 -10.65 12.01 25.36
N GLU A 391 -10.30 10.73 25.17
CA GLU A 391 -9.02 10.33 24.58
C GLU A 391 -9.02 10.56 23.05
N LYS A 392 -7.83 10.85 22.50
CA LYS A 392 -7.63 10.87 21.05
C LYS A 392 -7.44 9.44 20.54
N VAL A 393 -8.13 9.10 19.46
CA VAL A 393 -7.93 7.83 18.76
C VAL A 393 -6.57 7.84 18.07
N GLY A 394 -5.79 6.78 18.27
CA GLY A 394 -4.49 6.61 17.60
C GLY A 394 -4.61 6.25 16.11
N GLY A 395 -3.50 6.34 15.39
CA GLY A 395 -3.42 5.91 13.98
C GLY A 395 -2.96 4.46 13.84
N ASP A 396 -2.37 4.15 12.68
CA ASP A 396 -1.85 2.81 12.35
C ASP A 396 -0.75 2.31 13.29
N ASP A 397 0.02 3.22 13.87
CA ASP A 397 1.09 2.93 14.81
C ASP A 397 0.60 2.61 16.23
N SER A 398 -0.69 2.81 16.51
CA SER A 398 -1.25 2.61 17.84
C SER A 398 -1.31 1.13 18.22
N PRO A 399 -0.61 0.69 19.28
CA PRO A 399 -0.70 -0.69 19.77
C PRO A 399 -2.04 -0.99 20.44
N ARG A 400 -2.81 0.06 20.79
CA ARG A 400 -4.14 -0.01 21.41
C ARG A 400 -5.25 -0.39 20.41
N LEU A 401 -4.91 -0.45 19.11
CA LEU A 401 -5.82 -0.74 18.02
C LEU A 401 -5.34 -1.93 17.20
N LYS A 402 -6.31 -2.74 16.76
CA LYS A 402 -6.12 -3.82 15.79
C LYS A 402 -6.97 -3.52 14.56
N ALA A 403 -6.33 -3.33 13.42
CA ALA A 403 -7.01 -3.14 12.14
C ALA A 403 -7.66 -4.44 11.68
N LEU A 404 -8.88 -4.33 11.16
CA LEU A 404 -9.68 -5.41 10.58
C LEU A 404 -10.16 -4.99 9.19
N MET A 405 -10.05 -5.88 8.20
CA MET A 405 -10.64 -5.73 6.87
C MET A 405 -12.05 -6.33 6.87
N ARG A 406 -13.04 -5.50 6.60
CA ARG A 406 -14.45 -5.91 6.50
C ARG A 406 -15.04 -5.46 5.18
N PRO A 407 -16.11 -6.11 4.68
CA PRO A 407 -16.86 -5.58 3.55
C PRO A 407 -17.22 -4.11 3.76
N ALA A 408 -17.03 -3.31 2.72
CA ALA A 408 -17.29 -1.87 2.80
C ALA A 408 -18.78 -1.61 3.06
N GLN A 409 -19.06 -0.60 3.89
CA GLN A 409 -20.42 -0.19 4.20
C GLN A 409 -20.53 1.33 4.35
N SER A 410 -21.74 1.85 4.18
CA SER A 410 -21.98 3.28 4.36
C SER A 410 -21.71 3.70 5.81
N VAL A 411 -20.99 4.81 5.97
CA VAL A 411 -20.71 5.44 7.26
C VAL A 411 -22.00 6.05 7.80
N ARG A 412 -22.59 5.39 8.80
CA ARG A 412 -23.82 5.81 9.50
C ARG A 412 -23.70 5.53 10.99
N VAL A 413 -24.53 6.20 11.80
CA VAL A 413 -24.59 6.00 13.26
C VAL A 413 -24.69 4.51 13.60
N GLY A 414 -23.82 4.04 14.51
CA GLY A 414 -23.72 2.64 14.93
C GLY A 414 -22.94 1.71 14.01
N ALA A 415 -22.62 2.12 12.78
CA ALA A 415 -21.76 1.33 11.89
C ALA A 415 -20.27 1.45 12.31
N PRO A 416 -19.44 0.44 12.02
CA PRO A 416 -17.99 0.55 12.10
C PRO A 416 -17.46 1.78 11.33
N LEU A 417 -16.56 2.53 11.96
CA LEU A 417 -15.90 3.68 11.36
C LEU A 417 -14.55 3.26 10.76
N PRO A 418 -14.23 3.63 9.51
CA PRO A 418 -12.90 3.43 8.94
C PRO A 418 -11.82 4.03 9.85
N LEU A 419 -10.74 3.28 10.09
CA LEU A 419 -9.66 3.63 11.03
C LEU A 419 -9.08 5.02 10.74
N GLN A 420 -8.82 5.34 9.47
CA GLN A 420 -8.22 6.62 9.09
C GLN A 420 -9.18 7.81 9.17
N MET A 421 -10.49 7.56 9.30
CA MET A 421 -11.46 8.59 9.68
C MET A 421 -11.57 8.74 11.19
N ALA A 422 -11.23 7.71 11.96
CA ALA A 422 -11.24 7.75 13.42
C ALA A 422 -9.99 8.42 13.99
N GLY A 423 -8.81 8.17 13.40
CA GLY A 423 -7.51 8.64 13.87
C GLY A 423 -7.47 10.16 14.09
N GLY A 424 -6.93 10.57 15.25
CA GLY A 424 -6.81 11.97 15.65
C GLY A 424 -8.08 12.59 16.25
N ASN A 425 -9.26 11.99 16.04
CA ASN A 425 -10.50 12.45 16.64
C ASN A 425 -10.60 12.09 18.13
N VAL A 426 -11.41 12.85 18.85
CA VAL A 426 -11.67 12.64 20.29
C VAL A 426 -12.85 11.71 20.47
N LEU A 427 -12.69 10.70 21.33
CA LEU A 427 -13.76 9.79 21.70
C LEU A 427 -14.84 10.52 22.49
N THR A 428 -16.09 10.37 22.08
CA THR A 428 -17.27 10.95 22.76
C THR A 428 -17.79 10.05 23.87
N ARG A 429 -17.37 8.78 23.89
CA ARG A 429 -17.77 7.76 24.86
C ARG A 429 -16.66 6.73 25.08
N HIS A 430 -16.81 5.95 26.15
CA HIS A 430 -15.99 4.77 26.41
C HIS A 430 -16.16 3.71 25.32
N VAL A 431 -15.06 3.10 24.88
CA VAL A 431 -15.01 1.95 23.98
C VAL A 431 -14.27 0.81 24.70
N PRO A 432 -14.97 -0.27 25.09
CA PRO A 432 -14.34 -1.37 25.83
C PRO A 432 -13.39 -2.18 24.95
N ALA A 433 -12.42 -2.84 25.58
CA ALA A 433 -11.54 -3.81 24.93
C ALA A 433 -12.33 -4.84 24.12
N GLY A 434 -11.90 -5.10 22.89
CA GLY A 434 -12.55 -6.01 21.94
C GLY A 434 -13.67 -5.38 21.11
N ALA A 435 -14.13 -4.16 21.42
CA ALA A 435 -15.13 -3.47 20.61
C ALA A 435 -14.51 -2.79 19.38
N VAL A 436 -15.27 -2.75 18.28
CA VAL A 436 -14.89 -1.99 17.07
C VAL A 436 -15.35 -0.54 17.20
N LEU A 437 -14.49 0.40 16.81
CA LEU A 437 -14.82 1.81 16.73
C LEU A 437 -15.99 2.02 15.77
N THR A 438 -16.97 2.79 16.23
CA THR A 438 -18.21 3.08 15.52
C THR A 438 -18.31 4.57 15.24
N VAL A 439 -19.09 4.95 14.23
CA VAL A 439 -19.21 6.36 13.78
C VAL A 439 -19.57 7.30 14.93
N ASP A 440 -20.47 6.88 15.81
CA ASP A 440 -20.96 7.63 16.95
C ASP A 440 -20.05 7.57 18.19
N ALA A 441 -18.91 6.86 18.11
CA ALA A 441 -17.85 6.90 19.12
C ALA A 441 -16.93 8.13 18.99
N VAL A 442 -16.97 8.83 17.86
CA VAL A 442 -16.21 10.06 17.61
C VAL A 442 -17.13 11.17 17.12
N ALA A 443 -16.77 12.42 17.36
CA ALA A 443 -17.43 13.55 16.73
C ALA A 443 -16.90 13.70 15.31
N ALA A 444 -17.78 13.70 14.31
CA ALA A 444 -17.40 14.02 12.93
C ALA A 444 -16.80 15.44 12.89
N PRO A 445 -15.61 15.65 12.29
CA PRO A 445 -15.03 16.98 12.20
C PRO A 445 -15.89 17.91 11.35
N ALA A 446 -16.02 19.16 11.77
CA ALA A 446 -16.61 20.20 10.93
C ALA A 446 -15.74 20.42 9.68
N ASP A 447 -16.38 20.64 8.53
CA ASP A 447 -15.72 21.01 7.27
C ASP A 447 -14.63 20.03 6.77
N SER A 448 -14.69 18.75 7.18
CA SER A 448 -13.74 17.74 6.72
C SER A 448 -13.99 17.34 5.26
N VAL A 449 -12.95 17.49 4.43
CA VAL A 449 -12.94 17.04 3.05
C VAL A 449 -12.94 15.52 2.98
N LEU A 450 -12.21 14.84 3.87
CA LEU A 450 -12.18 13.37 3.94
C LEU A 450 -13.58 12.80 4.18
N TRP A 451 -14.29 13.32 5.19
CA TRP A 451 -15.63 12.85 5.53
C TRP A 451 -16.66 13.19 4.43
N SER A 452 -16.54 14.36 3.79
CA SER A 452 -17.37 14.75 2.66
C SER A 452 -17.16 13.84 1.44
N LEU A 453 -15.91 13.55 1.09
CA LEU A 453 -15.58 12.61 0.01
C LEU A 453 -16.06 11.19 0.34
N ARG A 454 -15.90 10.73 1.59
CA ARG A 454 -16.42 9.43 1.99
C ARG A 454 -17.94 9.36 1.85
N ALA A 455 -18.67 10.40 2.27
CA ALA A 455 -20.12 10.44 2.08
C ALA A 455 -20.52 10.40 0.60
N GLN A 456 -19.78 11.09 -0.28
CA GLN A 456 -19.97 11.01 -1.74
C GLN A 456 -19.68 9.61 -2.28
N GLN A 457 -18.63 8.96 -1.79
CA GLN A 457 -18.28 7.58 -2.15
C GLN A 457 -19.40 6.62 -1.78
N ASP A 458 -19.88 6.69 -0.55
CA ASP A 458 -20.96 5.82 -0.05
C ASP A 458 -22.24 6.04 -0.85
N ALA A 459 -22.60 7.30 -1.11
CA ALA A 459 -23.77 7.64 -1.92
C ALA A 459 -23.69 7.10 -3.36
N HIS A 460 -22.49 7.04 -3.92
CA HIS A 460 -22.28 6.61 -5.31
C HIS A 460 -22.18 5.08 -5.44
N PHE A 461 -21.39 4.42 -4.60
CA PHE A 461 -21.02 3.02 -4.77
C PHE A 461 -21.80 2.05 -3.86
N LEU A 462 -22.30 2.51 -2.71
CA LEU A 462 -22.85 1.63 -1.68
C LEU A 462 -24.37 1.80 -1.49
N THR A 463 -25.05 2.48 -2.41
CA THR A 463 -26.50 2.73 -2.38
C THR A 463 -27.36 1.66 -3.07
N GLN A 464 -26.75 0.62 -3.65
CA GLN A 464 -27.48 -0.55 -4.16
C GLN A 464 -26.96 -1.85 -3.53
N PRO A 465 -27.85 -2.80 -3.18
CA PRO A 465 -27.40 -4.11 -2.74
C PRO A 465 -26.65 -4.78 -3.90
N ILE A 466 -25.46 -5.30 -3.60
CA ILE A 466 -24.75 -6.22 -4.49
C ILE A 466 -25.66 -7.45 -4.62
N SER A 467 -26.30 -7.59 -5.78
CA SER A 467 -27.14 -8.75 -6.13
C SER A 467 -26.32 -10.01 -6.27
#